data_AF-A0A558D337-F1
#
_entry.id   AF-A0A558D337-F1
#
_cell.length_a   1.000
_cell.length_b   1.000
_cell.length_c   1.000
_cell.angle_alpha   90.00
_cell.angle_beta   90.00
_cell.angle_gamma   90.00
#
_symmetry.space_group_name_H-M   'P 1'
#
loop_
_entity.id
_entity.type
_entity.pdbx_description
1 polymer ?
#
loop_
_entity_poly.entity_id
_entity_poly.type
_entity_poly.pdbx_seq_one_letter_code
_entity_poly.pdbx_strand_id
1 'polypeptide(L)' 'MPILNVDMAHNVIVVKRGKGAGYSGIENALFYKDNCRMLYGSAQQAIGEVITHVKALEA' A
#
# COMPACT_ATOMS: atom_id res chain seq x y z
N MET A 1 -9.73 19.29 -4.77
CA MET A 1 -8.53 18.50 -5.11
C MET A 1 -9.00 17.23 -5.80
N PRO A 2 -8.70 17.02 -7.09
CA PRO A 2 -8.99 15.75 -7.75
C PRO A 2 -8.16 14.62 -7.12
N ILE A 3 -8.74 13.42 -7.01
CA ILE A 3 -8.09 12.23 -6.45
C ILE A 3 -8.23 11.04 -7.42
N LEU A 4 -7.44 9.99 -7.19
CA LEU A 4 -7.56 8.73 -7.91
C LEU A 4 -8.61 7.84 -7.24
N ASN A 5 -9.53 7.26 -8.03
CA ASN A 5 -10.55 6.31 -7.57
C ASN A 5 -9.97 4.90 -7.35
N VAL A 6 -8.89 4.80 -6.57
CA VAL A 6 -8.19 3.53 -6.32
C VAL A 6 -9.03 2.53 -5.54
N ASP A 7 -10.03 3.00 -4.80
CA ASP A 7 -10.92 2.18 -4.01
C ASP A 7 -11.90 1.34 -4.83
N MET A 8 -12.10 1.69 -6.10
CA MET A 8 -12.88 0.91 -7.06
C MET A 8 -12.15 -0.34 -7.59
N ALA A 9 -10.85 -0.48 -7.32
CA ALA A 9 -10.11 -1.68 -7.72
C ALA A 9 -10.55 -2.91 -6.90
N HIS A 10 -10.45 -4.10 -7.50
CA HIS A 10 -10.77 -5.36 -6.79
C HIS A 10 -9.91 -5.57 -5.54
N ASN A 11 -8.63 -5.20 -5.60
CA ASN A 11 -7.71 -5.26 -4.46
C ASN A 11 -6.79 -4.03 -4.51
N VAL A 12 -6.51 -3.45 -3.35
CA VAL A 12 -5.61 -2.32 -3.15
C VAL A 12 -4.52 -2.72 -2.19
N ILE A 13 -3.26 -2.38 -2.49
CA ILE A 13 -2.12 -2.57 -1.60
C ILE A 13 -1.49 -1.22 -1.35
N VAL A 14 -1.40 -0.82 -0.09
CA VAL A 14 -0.79 0.45 0.33
C VAL A 14 0.55 0.17 0.99
N VAL A 15 1.63 0.75 0.43
CA VAL A 15 2.98 0.65 0.99
C VAL A 15 3.31 1.90 1.81
N LYS A 16 3.58 1.74 3.12
CA LYS A 16 4.00 2.86 3.98
C LYS A 16 4.76 2.39 5.22
N ARG A 17 5.49 3.28 5.89
CA ARG A 17 6.34 2.92 7.05
C ARG A 17 5.57 2.57 8.34
N GLY A 18 4.35 3.08 8.52
CA GLY A 18 3.59 2.92 9.76
C GLY A 18 2.21 3.58 9.69
N LYS A 19 1.61 3.95 10.82
CA LYS A 19 0.25 4.54 10.87
C LYS A 19 0.17 6.06 10.67
N GLY A 20 1.30 6.76 10.58
CA GLY A 20 1.32 8.23 10.43
C GLY A 20 0.51 8.77 9.26
N ALA A 21 -0.03 9.98 9.43
CA ALA A 21 -0.78 10.73 8.42
C ALA A 21 0.13 11.35 7.35
N GLY A 22 -0.47 11.77 6.24
CA GLY A 22 0.21 12.51 5.17
C GLY A 22 0.32 14.01 5.49
N TYR A 23 0.59 14.80 4.46
CA TYR A 23 0.78 16.25 4.59
C TYR A 23 -0.40 16.98 5.26
N SER A 24 -1.63 16.59 4.97
CA SER A 24 -2.83 17.21 5.54
C SER A 24 -3.07 16.87 7.02
N GLY A 25 -2.32 15.92 7.59
CA GLY A 25 -2.53 15.46 8.97
C GLY A 25 -3.81 14.65 9.18
N ILE A 26 -4.56 14.34 8.11
CA ILE A 26 -5.81 13.58 8.18
C ILE A 26 -5.55 12.10 7.87
N GLU A 27 -6.21 11.21 8.63
CA GLU A 27 -6.17 9.77 8.40
C GLU A 27 -6.98 9.37 7.16
N ASN A 28 -6.46 8.43 6.37
CA ASN A 28 -7.11 8.02 5.12
C ASN A 28 -8.06 6.85 5.36
N ALA A 29 -9.36 7.07 5.12
CA ALA A 29 -10.40 6.05 5.25
C ALA A 29 -10.17 4.81 4.36
N LEU A 30 -9.43 4.93 3.25
CA LEU A 30 -9.05 3.81 2.40
C LEU A 30 -8.35 2.68 3.17
N PHE A 31 -7.56 3.01 4.19
CA PHE A 31 -6.76 2.05 4.96
C PHE A 31 -7.61 1.02 5.73
N TYR A 32 -8.91 1.29 5.86
CA TYR A 32 -9.86 0.45 6.60
C TYR A 32 -10.86 -0.28 5.70
N LYS A 33 -10.79 -0.10 4.38
CA LYS A 33 -11.66 -0.82 3.44
C LYS A 33 -11.24 -2.30 3.36
N ASP A 34 -12.21 -3.19 3.23
CA ASP A 34 -11.98 -4.64 3.17
C ASP A 34 -11.10 -5.08 1.99
N ASN A 35 -11.14 -4.34 0.88
CA ASN A 35 -10.31 -4.60 -0.29
C ASN A 35 -8.90 -4.00 -0.20
N CYS A 36 -8.58 -3.29 0.87
CA CYS A 36 -7.29 -2.63 1.07
C CYS A 36 -6.41 -3.41 2.05
N ARG A 37 -5.19 -3.75 1.62
CA ARG A 37 -4.17 -4.40 2.44
C ARG A 37 -2.99 -3.46 2.66
N MET A 38 -2.48 -3.44 3.88
CA MET A 38 -1.33 -2.61 4.26
C MET A 38 -0.04 -3.42 4.16
N LEU A 39 0.94 -2.93 3.40
CA LEU A 39 2.31 -3.45 3.37
C LEU A 39 3.22 -2.45 4.10
N TYR A 40 3.60 -2.79 5.33
CA TYR A 40 4.42 -1.89 6.14
C TYR A 40 5.92 -2.05 5.84
N GLY A 41 6.61 -0.93 5.60
CA GLY A 41 8.05 -0.91 5.37
C GLY A 41 8.54 0.40 4.74
N SER A 42 9.88 0.53 4.66
CA SER A 42 10.49 1.49 3.74
C SER A 42 10.11 1.12 2.31
N ALA A 43 9.73 2.09 1.47
CA ALA A 43 9.23 1.83 0.12
C ALA A 43 10.22 0.99 -0.71
N GLN A 44 11.50 1.35 -0.71
CA GLN A 44 12.52 0.63 -1.48
C GLN A 44 12.70 -0.81 -0.98
N GLN A 45 12.77 -1.00 0.34
CA GLN A 45 12.94 -2.32 0.93
C GLN A 45 11.71 -3.20 0.67
N ALA A 46 10.51 -2.70 0.94
CA ALA A 46 9.26 -3.44 0.78
C ALA A 46 9.06 -3.91 -0.67
N ILE A 47 9.31 -3.04 -1.64
CA ILE A 47 9.22 -3.44 -3.06
C ILE A 47 10.36 -4.39 -3.45
N GLY A 48 11.56 -4.23 -2.91
CA GLY A 48 12.68 -5.16 -3.12
C GLY A 48 12.38 -6.59 -2.63
N GLU A 49 11.72 -6.72 -1.48
CA GLU A 49 11.25 -7.99 -0.93
C GLU A 49 10.17 -8.62 -1.83
N VAL A 50 9.19 -7.82 -2.28
CA VAL A 50 8.16 -8.30 -3.24
C VAL A 50 8.80 -8.86 -4.51
N ILE A 51 9.77 -8.15 -5.10
CA ILE A 51 10.48 -8.61 -6.31
C ILE A 51 11.19 -9.93 -6.04
N THR A 52 11.85 -10.06 -4.88
CA THR A 52 12.55 -11.30 -4.50
C THR A 52 11.58 -12.48 -4.38
N HIS A 53 10.44 -12.27 -3.70
CA HIS A 53 9.43 -13.31 -3.55
C HIS A 53 8.80 -13.72 -4.88
N VAL A 54 8.50 -12.77 -5.76
CA VAL A 54 7.96 -13.07 -7.09
C VAL A 54 8.92 -13.94 -7.90
N LYS A 55 10.23 -13.61 -7.90
CA LYS A 55 11.24 -14.44 -8.58
C LYS A 55 11.34 -15.86 -8.02
N ALA A 56 11.12 -16.03 -6.72
CA ALA A 56 11.17 -17.34 -6.08
C ALA A 56 9.93 -18.21 -6.39
N LEU A 57 8.81 -17.62 -6.81
CA LEU A 57 7.62 -18.36 -7.22
C LEU A 57 7.73 -18.96 -8.63
N GLU A 58 8.63 -18.43 -9.45
CA GLU A 58 8.86 -18.90 -10.83
C GLU A 58 9.89 -20.03 -10.93
N ALA A 59 10.57 -20.35 -9.81
CA ALA A 59 11.55 -21.44 -9.69
C ALA A 59 10.90 -22.71 -9.12
#